data_AF-A0A413N726-F1
#
_entry.id   AF-A0A413N726-F1
#
_cell.length_a   1.000
_cell.length_b   1.000
_cell.length_c   1.000
_cell.angle_alpha   90.00
_cell.angle_beta   90.00
_cell.angle_gamma   90.00
#
_symmetry.space_group_name_H-M   'P 1'
#
loop_
_entity.id
_entity.type
_entity.pdbx_description
1 polymer ?
#
loop_
_entity_poly.entity_id
_entity_poly.type
_entity_poly.pdbx_seq_one_letter_code
_entity_poly.pdbx_strand_id
1 'polypeptide(L)'
;MIILLSACSFHQNKQLEYALEFAEKNRQELEKTLEHYQNDPQKYNAAIFLISNMIGKYGLQSPYQDSIKNILVYALNNNQVINNTLIIESKAKKKWQSLNTIPLKRYDLQHIKADYLISNIDMAFHVWKKYPWNRSLSFEDFCEYLLPYRIGDEELTDWRDKFYKKYSPILDAYKGNDVVEACNLLIRELKKDKFFHNTDFSIPHMGGEFLFNYR
;
A
#
# COMPACT_ATOMS: atom_id res chain seq x y z
N MET A 1 -12.73 -27.25 26.23
CA MET A 1 -12.93 -25.87 25.73
C MET A 1 -12.52 -25.84 24.26
N ILE A 2 -13.41 -26.23 23.34
CA ILE A 2 -13.14 -26.41 21.89
C ILE A 2 -14.05 -25.49 21.02
N ILE A 3 -14.99 -24.76 21.64
CA ILE A 3 -16.08 -24.06 20.95
C ILE A 3 -15.65 -22.69 20.38
N LEU A 4 -14.51 -22.12 20.81
CA LEU A 4 -14.05 -20.81 20.34
C LEU A 4 -13.32 -20.85 18.97
N LEU A 5 -12.66 -21.95 18.62
CA LEU A 5 -11.89 -22.05 17.38
C LEU A 5 -12.77 -22.28 16.14
N SER A 6 -13.89 -23.00 16.30
CA SER A 6 -14.80 -23.34 15.19
C SER A 6 -15.67 -22.17 14.72
N ALA A 7 -16.01 -21.25 15.63
CA ALA A 7 -16.80 -20.06 15.29
C ALA A 7 -15.99 -19.04 14.48
N CYS A 8 -14.71 -18.84 14.84
CA CYS A 8 -13.81 -17.96 14.10
C CYS A 8 -13.52 -18.50 12.68
N SER A 9 -13.25 -19.80 12.53
CA SER A 9 -13.02 -20.41 11.21
C SER A 9 -14.27 -20.36 10.32
N PHE A 10 -15.46 -20.57 10.90
CA PHE A 10 -16.72 -20.47 10.15
C PHE A 10 -17.00 -19.05 9.67
N HIS A 11 -16.80 -18.05 10.53
CA HIS A 11 -16.98 -16.65 10.15
C HIS A 11 -15.99 -16.22 9.06
N GLN A 12 -14.72 -16.60 9.20
CA GLN A 12 -13.68 -16.29 8.22
C GLN A 12 -13.97 -16.92 6.86
N ASN A 13 -14.45 -18.17 6.82
CA ASN A 13 -14.85 -18.83 5.58
C ASN A 13 -16.04 -18.14 4.91
N LYS A 14 -17.03 -17.69 5.68
CA LYS A 14 -18.18 -16.94 5.13
C LYS A 14 -17.76 -15.58 4.57
N GLN A 15 -16.86 -14.89 5.27
CA GLN A 15 -16.34 -13.59 4.81
C GLN A 15 -15.49 -13.75 3.55
N LEU A 16 -14.70 -14.83 3.46
CA LEU A 16 -13.94 -15.17 2.27
C LEU A 16 -14.86 -15.39 1.07
N GLU A 17 -15.90 -16.23 1.22
CA GLU A 17 -16.83 -16.48 0.10
C GLU A 17 -17.53 -15.20 -0.34
N TYR A 18 -17.96 -14.35 0.61
CA TYR A 18 -18.55 -13.05 0.27
C TYR A 18 -17.57 -12.15 -0.51
N ALA A 19 -16.30 -12.14 -0.14
CA ALA A 19 -15.26 -11.41 -0.87
C ALA A 19 -15.05 -11.98 -2.29
N LEU A 20 -15.06 -13.30 -2.45
CA LEU A 20 -14.95 -13.99 -3.74
C LEU A 20 -16.15 -13.73 -4.64
N GLU A 21 -17.37 -13.71 -4.09
CA GLU A 21 -18.59 -13.33 -4.82
C GLU A 21 -18.52 -11.87 -5.28
N PHE A 22 -18.11 -10.95 -4.40
CA PHE A 22 -17.98 -9.52 -4.71
C PHE A 22 -16.89 -9.21 -5.76
N ALA A 23 -15.93 -10.10 -5.93
CA ALA A 23 -14.88 -9.98 -6.95
C ALA A 23 -15.40 -10.14 -8.39
N GLU A 24 -16.59 -10.71 -8.58
CA GLU A 24 -17.21 -10.95 -9.89
C GLU A 24 -16.24 -11.68 -10.84
N LYS A 25 -15.95 -11.08 -12.01
CA LYS A 25 -15.01 -11.62 -13.02
C LYS A 25 -13.58 -11.74 -12.50
N ASN A 26 -13.21 -11.00 -11.44
CA ASN A 26 -11.87 -11.01 -10.87
C ASN A 26 -11.68 -12.11 -9.81
N ARG A 27 -12.73 -12.88 -9.47
CA ARG A 27 -12.67 -14.03 -8.55
C ARG A 27 -11.49 -14.96 -8.85
N GLN A 28 -11.23 -15.23 -10.13
CA GLN A 28 -10.13 -16.09 -10.59
C GLN A 28 -8.74 -15.62 -10.12
N GLU A 29 -8.49 -14.31 -9.97
CA GLU A 29 -7.20 -13.80 -9.47
C GLU A 29 -7.04 -14.06 -7.97
N LEU A 30 -8.15 -13.98 -7.22
CA LEU A 30 -8.19 -14.26 -5.79
C LEU A 30 -8.02 -15.76 -5.52
N GLU A 31 -8.72 -16.60 -6.28
CA GLU A 31 -8.57 -18.06 -6.22
C GLU A 31 -7.15 -18.50 -6.61
N LYS A 32 -6.56 -17.91 -7.66
CA LYS A 32 -5.15 -18.15 -8.03
C LYS A 32 -4.19 -17.81 -6.89
N THR A 33 -4.46 -16.75 -6.12
CA THR A 33 -3.67 -16.39 -4.93
C THR A 33 -3.76 -17.46 -3.85
N LEU A 34 -4.96 -17.98 -3.57
CA LEU A 34 -5.18 -19.04 -2.58
C LEU A 34 -4.53 -20.36 -3.03
N GLU A 35 -4.71 -20.75 -4.29
CA GLU A 35 -4.11 -21.97 -4.87
C GLU A 35 -2.58 -21.94 -4.81
N HIS A 36 -1.97 -20.77 -5.06
CA HIS A 36 -0.52 -20.58 -4.98
C HIS A 36 0.04 -20.97 -3.60
N TYR A 37 -0.70 -20.70 -2.52
CA TYR A 37 -0.28 -20.98 -1.14
C TYR A 37 -0.87 -22.25 -0.54
N GLN A 38 -1.56 -23.10 -1.32
CA GLN A 38 -2.26 -24.29 -0.80
C GLN A 38 -1.38 -25.25 0.04
N ASN A 39 -0.07 -25.27 -0.20
CA ASN A 39 0.90 -26.10 0.50
C ASN A 39 1.69 -25.36 1.59
N ASP A 40 1.37 -24.09 1.86
CA ASP A 40 1.94 -23.26 2.93
C ASP A 40 0.80 -22.74 3.82
N PRO A 41 0.43 -23.45 4.91
CA PRO A 41 -0.70 -23.08 5.74
C PRO A 41 -0.62 -21.66 6.32
N GLN A 42 0.58 -21.16 6.62
CA GLN A 42 0.73 -19.84 7.22
C GLN A 42 0.48 -18.74 6.19
N LYS A 43 1.03 -18.87 4.98
CA LYS A 43 0.76 -17.92 3.89
C LYS A 43 -0.66 -18.06 3.33
N TYR A 44 -1.22 -19.26 3.31
CA TYR A 44 -2.61 -19.50 2.94
C TYR A 44 -3.57 -18.75 3.86
N ASN A 45 -3.37 -18.86 5.18
CA ASN A 45 -4.17 -18.12 6.16
C ASN A 45 -4.00 -16.60 6.03
N ALA A 46 -2.80 -16.12 5.67
CA ALA A 46 -2.57 -14.70 5.41
C ALA A 46 -3.30 -14.24 4.13
N ALA A 47 -3.32 -15.06 3.08
CA ALA A 47 -4.08 -14.78 1.85
C ALA A 47 -5.59 -14.72 2.14
N ILE A 48 -6.12 -15.67 2.91
CA ILE A 48 -7.52 -15.62 3.38
C ILE A 48 -7.78 -14.34 4.16
N PHE A 49 -6.94 -14.02 5.16
CA PHE A 49 -7.10 -12.81 5.95
C PHE A 49 -7.15 -11.55 5.07
N LEU A 50 -6.24 -11.43 4.12
CA LEU A 50 -6.15 -10.26 3.24
C LEU A 50 -7.38 -10.15 2.33
N ILE A 51 -7.78 -11.25 1.67
CA ILE A 51 -8.93 -11.26 0.74
C ILE A 51 -10.24 -11.00 1.50
N SER A 52 -10.46 -11.64 2.64
CA SER A 52 -11.67 -11.45 3.46
C SER A 52 -11.80 -10.01 3.97
N ASN A 53 -10.69 -9.33 4.29
CA ASN A 53 -10.68 -7.94 4.76
C ASN A 53 -10.62 -6.89 3.63
N MET A 54 -10.66 -7.32 2.38
CA MET A 54 -10.68 -6.44 1.20
C MET A 54 -12.08 -5.89 0.89
N ILE A 55 -13.12 -6.41 1.54
CA ILE A 55 -14.50 -5.95 1.37
C ILE A 55 -14.59 -4.43 1.62
N GLY A 56 -15.08 -3.70 0.62
CA GLY A 56 -15.22 -2.24 0.70
C GLY A 56 -13.91 -1.45 0.58
N LYS A 57 -12.76 -2.10 0.35
CA LYS A 57 -11.49 -1.42 0.04
C LYS A 57 -11.46 -1.01 -1.44
N TYR A 58 -11.05 0.22 -1.68
CA TYR A 58 -10.96 0.80 -3.02
C TYR A 58 -9.84 1.83 -3.09
N GLY A 59 -9.31 2.03 -4.30
CA GLY A 59 -8.57 3.22 -4.65
C GLY A 59 -9.51 4.26 -5.27
N LEU A 60 -9.12 5.53 -5.20
CA LEU A 60 -9.78 6.58 -5.94
C LEU A 60 -9.03 6.85 -7.24
N GLN A 61 -9.75 6.90 -8.36
CA GLN A 61 -9.19 7.19 -9.68
C GLN A 61 -9.81 8.46 -10.25
N SER A 62 -8.96 9.31 -10.83
CA SER A 62 -9.38 10.49 -11.58
C SER A 62 -8.80 10.43 -12.98
N PRO A 63 -9.58 10.73 -14.05
CA PRO A 63 -9.07 10.75 -15.43
C PRO A 63 -7.98 11.79 -15.66
N TYR A 64 -7.76 12.68 -14.70
CA TYR A 64 -6.79 13.76 -14.78
C TYR A 64 -5.56 13.56 -13.91
N GLN A 65 -5.46 12.44 -13.20
CA GLN A 65 -4.40 12.21 -12.21
C GLN A 65 -3.00 12.34 -12.84
N ASP A 66 -2.80 11.81 -14.05
CA ASP A 66 -1.53 11.94 -14.79
C ASP A 66 -1.24 13.37 -15.22
N SER A 67 -2.28 14.12 -15.62
CA SER A 67 -2.12 15.53 -15.98
C SER A 67 -1.65 16.37 -14.80
N ILE A 68 -2.16 16.09 -13.60
CA ILE A 68 -1.73 16.79 -12.38
C ILE A 68 -0.35 16.34 -11.94
N LYS A 69 -0.06 15.03 -11.96
CA LYS A 69 1.29 14.51 -11.69
C LYS A 69 2.32 15.24 -12.56
N ASN A 70 2.04 15.43 -13.85
CA ASN A 70 2.92 16.19 -14.76
C ASN A 70 3.10 17.67 -14.37
N ILE A 71 2.02 18.34 -13.93
CA ILE A 71 2.10 19.73 -13.46
C ILE A 71 2.98 19.82 -12.20
N LEU A 72 2.83 18.89 -11.26
CA LEU A 72 3.63 18.84 -10.04
C LEU A 72 5.10 18.56 -10.34
N VAL A 73 5.38 17.59 -11.20
CA VAL A 73 6.75 17.25 -11.64
C VAL A 73 7.40 18.44 -12.35
N TYR A 74 6.65 19.16 -13.20
CA TYR A 74 7.16 20.38 -13.84
C TYR A 74 7.52 21.45 -12.81
N ALA A 75 6.65 21.73 -11.84
CA ALA A 75 6.92 22.72 -10.79
C ALA A 75 8.15 22.33 -9.95
N LEU A 76 8.27 21.04 -9.61
CA LEU A 76 9.41 20.49 -8.88
C LEU A 76 10.72 20.65 -9.66
N ASN A 77 10.75 20.24 -10.93
CA ASN A 77 11.94 20.30 -11.78
C ASN A 77 12.40 21.74 -12.07
N ASN A 78 11.47 22.70 -12.05
CA ASN A 78 11.77 24.13 -12.21
C ASN A 78 11.99 24.84 -10.87
N ASN A 79 12.09 24.10 -9.77
CA ASN A 79 12.34 24.62 -8.43
C ASN A 79 11.32 25.71 -7.99
N GLN A 80 10.07 25.58 -8.45
CA GLN A 80 8.96 26.49 -8.13
C GLN A 80 8.45 26.19 -6.72
N VAL A 81 9.26 26.51 -5.71
CA VAL A 81 9.00 26.18 -4.30
C VAL A 81 9.17 27.40 -3.42
N ILE A 82 8.22 27.61 -2.49
CA ILE A 82 8.33 28.57 -1.38
C ILE A 82 7.97 27.83 -0.10
N ASN A 83 8.86 27.85 0.91
CA ASN A 83 8.63 27.22 2.22
C ASN A 83 8.14 25.75 2.13
N ASN A 84 8.77 24.95 1.27
CA ASN A 84 8.40 23.56 0.97
C ASN A 84 7.01 23.36 0.35
N THR A 85 6.37 24.42 -0.14
CA THR A 85 5.14 24.35 -0.93
C THR A 85 5.45 24.49 -2.42
N LEU A 86 4.97 23.55 -3.25
CA LEU A 86 5.04 23.66 -4.71
C LEU A 86 4.08 24.75 -5.20
N ILE A 87 4.63 25.70 -5.96
CA ILE A 87 3.89 26.83 -6.52
C ILE A 87 3.51 26.52 -7.96
N ILE A 88 2.20 26.40 -8.20
CA ILE A 88 1.66 26.10 -9.53
C ILE A 88 1.29 27.38 -10.27
N GLU A 89 1.54 27.42 -11.57
CA GLU A 89 1.16 28.55 -12.42
C GLU A 89 -0.36 28.80 -12.42
N SER A 90 -0.75 30.07 -12.37
CA SER A 90 -2.16 30.49 -12.27
C SER A 90 -3.05 29.97 -13.41
N LYS A 91 -2.49 29.82 -14.62
CA LYS A 91 -3.19 29.25 -15.78
C LYS A 91 -3.55 27.78 -15.56
N ALA A 92 -2.61 26.99 -15.01
CA ALA A 92 -2.85 25.59 -14.68
C ALA A 92 -3.89 25.46 -13.55
N LYS A 93 -3.81 26.30 -12.51
CA LYS A 93 -4.82 26.35 -11.43
C LYS A 93 -6.22 26.63 -11.96
N LYS A 94 -6.39 27.67 -12.80
CA LYS A 94 -7.70 28.06 -13.37
C LYS A 94 -8.30 26.95 -14.23
N LYS A 95 -7.49 26.31 -15.08
CA LYS A 95 -7.93 25.15 -15.87
C LYS A 95 -8.48 24.07 -14.94
N TRP A 96 -7.79 23.77 -13.86
CA TRP A 96 -8.19 22.72 -12.92
C TRP A 96 -9.48 23.03 -12.16
N GLN A 97 -9.61 24.25 -11.64
CA GLN A 97 -10.81 24.69 -10.91
C GLN A 97 -12.09 24.61 -11.75
N SER A 98 -11.98 24.66 -13.08
CA SER A 98 -13.12 24.53 -13.99
C SER A 98 -13.56 23.09 -14.29
N LEU A 99 -12.78 22.08 -13.90
CA LEU A 99 -13.10 20.68 -14.16
C LEU A 99 -13.93 20.09 -13.01
N ASN A 100 -14.90 19.23 -13.35
CA ASN A 100 -15.54 18.38 -12.34
C ASN A 100 -14.59 17.23 -12.00
N THR A 101 -14.18 17.14 -10.75
CA THR A 101 -13.04 16.32 -10.31
C THR A 101 -13.42 15.18 -9.39
N ILE A 102 -14.71 14.88 -9.24
CA ILE A 102 -15.19 13.81 -8.35
C ILE A 102 -14.51 12.49 -8.75
N PRO A 103 -13.63 11.93 -7.90
CA PRO A 103 -12.93 10.71 -8.22
C PRO A 103 -13.87 9.51 -8.14
N LEU A 104 -13.59 8.50 -8.97
CA LEU A 104 -14.34 7.26 -9.01
C LEU A 104 -13.69 6.23 -8.09
N LYS A 105 -14.53 5.46 -7.38
CA LYS A 105 -14.06 4.33 -6.58
C LYS A 105 -13.75 3.15 -7.48
N ARG A 106 -12.55 2.61 -7.37
CA ARG A 106 -12.14 1.34 -7.98
C ARG A 106 -11.93 0.32 -6.87
N TYR A 107 -12.89 -0.59 -6.71
CA TYR A 107 -12.83 -1.62 -5.67
C TYR A 107 -11.72 -2.63 -5.94
N ASP A 108 -10.97 -2.98 -4.90
CA ASP A 108 -9.79 -3.81 -5.02
C ASP A 108 -10.15 -5.25 -5.40
N LEU A 109 -11.19 -5.83 -4.77
CA LEU A 109 -11.65 -7.19 -5.06
C LEU A 109 -11.95 -7.42 -6.55
N GLN A 110 -12.41 -6.39 -7.26
CA GLN A 110 -12.78 -6.45 -8.67
C GLN A 110 -11.60 -6.23 -9.63
N HIS A 111 -10.42 -5.82 -9.15
CA HIS A 111 -9.33 -5.38 -10.03
C HIS A 111 -7.92 -5.82 -9.62
N ILE A 112 -7.69 -6.21 -8.37
CA ILE A 112 -6.38 -6.61 -7.87
C ILE A 112 -5.93 -7.92 -8.51
N LYS A 113 -4.64 -8.03 -8.78
CA LYS A 113 -4.04 -9.17 -9.48
C LYS A 113 -3.40 -10.15 -8.51
N ALA A 114 -3.44 -11.43 -8.88
CA ALA A 114 -2.83 -12.49 -8.08
C ALA A 114 -1.34 -12.23 -7.83
N ASP A 115 -0.61 -11.84 -8.87
CA ASP A 115 0.83 -11.62 -8.79
C ASP A 115 1.19 -10.46 -7.83
N TYR A 116 0.33 -9.43 -7.74
CA TYR A 116 0.49 -8.34 -6.76
C TYR A 116 0.27 -8.85 -5.32
N LEU A 117 -0.79 -9.62 -5.10
CA LEU A 117 -1.09 -10.20 -3.78
C LEU A 117 0.00 -11.17 -3.32
N ILE A 118 0.45 -12.04 -4.22
CA ILE A 118 1.52 -13.00 -3.96
C ILE A 118 2.80 -12.25 -3.58
N SER A 119 3.23 -11.27 -4.39
CA SER A 119 4.40 -10.44 -4.10
C SER A 119 4.30 -9.71 -2.75
N ASN A 120 3.14 -9.12 -2.45
CA ASN A 120 2.92 -8.44 -1.17
C ASN A 120 3.02 -9.39 0.02
N ILE A 121 2.38 -10.57 -0.07
CA ILE A 121 2.43 -11.60 0.98
C ILE A 121 3.88 -12.08 1.18
N ASP A 122 4.57 -12.44 0.10
CA ASP A 122 5.95 -12.92 0.18
C ASP A 122 6.90 -11.90 0.80
N MET A 123 6.79 -10.64 0.38
CA MET A 123 7.62 -9.55 0.94
C MET A 123 7.28 -9.28 2.41
N ALA A 124 6.00 -9.34 2.79
CA ALA A 124 5.58 -9.20 4.19
C ALA A 124 6.19 -10.32 5.06
N PHE A 125 6.08 -11.57 4.63
CA PHE A 125 6.68 -12.71 5.33
C PHE A 125 8.20 -12.61 5.42
N HIS A 126 8.85 -12.24 4.32
CA HIS A 126 10.30 -12.03 4.30
C HIS A 126 10.74 -11.02 5.37
N VAL A 127 10.13 -9.83 5.41
CA VAL A 127 10.44 -8.80 6.41
C VAL A 127 10.11 -9.27 7.83
N TRP A 128 8.97 -9.95 8.01
CA TRP A 128 8.54 -10.47 9.30
C TRP A 128 9.54 -11.47 9.89
N LYS A 129 10.10 -12.37 9.06
CA LYS A 129 11.08 -13.37 9.52
C LYS A 129 12.52 -12.84 9.56
N LYS A 130 12.86 -11.85 8.72
CA LYS A 130 14.23 -11.33 8.58
C LYS A 130 14.71 -10.59 9.82
N TYR A 131 13.91 -9.66 10.34
CA TYR A 131 14.39 -8.72 11.36
C TYR A 131 14.18 -9.23 12.80
N PRO A 132 15.20 -9.16 13.68
CA PRO A 132 15.13 -9.65 15.06
C PRO A 132 13.99 -9.06 15.91
N TRP A 133 13.68 -7.77 15.74
CA TRP A 133 12.64 -7.08 16.50
C TRP A 133 11.21 -7.54 16.15
N ASN A 134 11.02 -8.28 15.06
CA ASN A 134 9.74 -8.83 14.67
C ASN A 134 9.43 -10.18 15.34
N ARG A 135 10.40 -10.79 16.04
CA ARG A 135 10.26 -12.15 16.62
C ARG A 135 9.15 -12.29 17.66
N SER A 136 8.79 -11.18 18.33
CA SER A 136 7.72 -11.16 19.33
C SER A 136 6.33 -10.90 18.73
N LEU A 137 6.24 -10.55 17.43
CA LEU A 137 4.95 -10.30 16.79
C LEU A 137 4.22 -11.63 16.55
N SER A 138 2.95 -11.68 16.98
CA SER A 138 2.10 -12.82 16.68
C SER A 138 1.73 -12.86 15.19
N PHE A 139 1.09 -13.94 14.75
CA PHE A 139 0.57 -14.01 13.38
C PHE A 139 -0.54 -12.97 13.16
N GLU A 140 -1.34 -12.69 14.18
CA GLU A 140 -2.38 -11.68 14.17
C GLU A 140 -1.78 -10.27 14.01
N ASP A 141 -0.74 -9.94 14.80
CA ASP A 141 -0.03 -8.66 14.66
C ASP A 141 0.62 -8.53 13.27
N PHE A 142 1.17 -9.62 12.73
CA PHE A 142 1.68 -9.65 11.37
C PHE A 142 0.59 -9.31 10.35
N CYS A 143 -0.59 -9.93 10.46
CA CYS A 143 -1.73 -9.70 9.57
C CYS A 143 -2.26 -8.27 9.64
N GLU A 144 -2.30 -7.67 10.83
CA GLU A 144 -2.83 -6.31 11.03
C GLU A 144 -1.82 -5.21 10.64
N TYR A 145 -0.53 -5.41 10.91
CA TYR A 145 0.46 -4.32 10.82
C TYR A 145 1.50 -4.47 9.72
N LEU A 146 1.82 -5.69 9.26
CA LEU A 146 2.88 -5.92 8.26
C LEU A 146 2.32 -6.36 6.91
N LEU A 147 1.22 -7.11 6.91
CA LEU A 147 0.57 -7.65 5.73
C LEU A 147 -0.23 -6.63 4.87
N PRO A 148 -0.82 -5.54 5.40
CA PRO A 148 -1.65 -4.64 4.60
C PRO A 148 -0.98 -4.14 3.31
N TYR A 149 -1.71 -4.20 2.21
CA TYR A 149 -1.19 -3.98 0.86
C TYR A 149 -1.45 -2.57 0.30
N ARG A 150 -2.21 -1.75 1.03
CA ARG A 150 -2.73 -0.45 0.59
C ARG A 150 -2.48 0.63 1.64
N ILE A 151 -2.27 1.86 1.17
CA ILE A 151 -2.20 3.08 1.99
C ILE A 151 -3.32 4.00 1.51
N GLY A 152 -4.26 4.33 2.40
CA GLY A 152 -5.36 5.25 2.10
C GLY A 152 -6.16 4.88 0.83
N ASP A 153 -6.40 5.88 -0.01
CA ASP A 153 -7.14 5.77 -1.28
C ASP A 153 -6.22 5.73 -2.52
N GLU A 154 -4.92 5.50 -2.32
CA GLU A 154 -3.91 5.54 -3.37
C GLU A 154 -4.12 4.51 -4.48
N GLU A 155 -3.52 4.74 -5.64
CA GLU A 155 -3.39 3.68 -6.64
C GLU A 155 -2.46 2.56 -6.12
N LEU A 156 -2.84 1.30 -6.34
CA LEU A 156 -1.97 0.16 -6.02
C LEU A 156 -0.79 0.17 -6.98
N THR A 157 0.40 0.31 -6.41
CA THR A 157 1.68 0.31 -7.12
C THR A 157 2.65 -0.59 -6.37
N ASP A 158 3.75 -1.01 -7.01
CA ASP A 158 4.77 -1.82 -6.34
C ASP A 158 5.67 -0.99 -5.42
N TRP A 159 5.04 -0.22 -4.53
CA TRP A 159 5.73 0.68 -3.60
C TRP A 159 6.53 -0.13 -2.56
N ARG A 160 5.99 -1.27 -2.09
CA ARG A 160 6.61 -2.06 -1.01
C ARG A 160 8.01 -2.51 -1.39
N ASP A 161 8.19 -3.09 -2.59
CA ASP A 161 9.49 -3.54 -3.06
C ASP A 161 10.47 -2.37 -3.28
N LYS A 162 10.02 -1.26 -3.87
CA LYS A 162 10.87 -0.08 -4.10
C LYS A 162 11.39 0.52 -2.80
N PHE A 163 10.51 0.72 -1.82
CA PHE A 163 10.91 1.24 -0.51
C PHE A 163 11.79 0.22 0.23
N TYR A 164 11.47 -1.07 0.16
CA TYR A 164 12.31 -2.12 0.75
C TYR A 164 13.73 -2.08 0.18
N LYS A 165 13.89 -2.05 -1.14
CA LYS A 165 15.21 -2.01 -1.81
C LYS A 165 16.01 -0.75 -1.43
N LYS A 166 15.34 0.40 -1.30
CA LYS A 166 16.03 1.66 -0.92
C LYS A 166 16.50 1.65 0.53
N TYR A 167 15.68 1.16 1.46
CA TYR A 167 15.91 1.38 2.90
C TYR A 167 16.41 0.15 3.65
N SER A 168 16.21 -1.07 3.14
CA SER A 168 16.71 -2.29 3.80
C SER A 168 18.22 -2.33 3.99
N PRO A 169 19.09 -1.77 3.10
CA PRO A 169 20.54 -1.78 3.35
C PRO A 169 20.94 -1.07 4.65
N ILE A 170 20.20 -0.04 5.06
CA ILE A 170 20.44 0.71 6.30
C ILE A 170 20.10 -0.16 7.52
N LEU A 171 19.00 -0.91 7.43
CA LEU A 171 18.58 -1.84 8.47
C LEU A 171 19.49 -3.07 8.54
N ASP A 172 20.00 -3.54 7.41
CA ASP A 172 20.89 -4.71 7.34
C ASP A 172 22.29 -4.42 7.92
N ALA A 173 22.72 -3.16 7.83
CA ALA A 173 23.94 -2.68 8.48
C ALA A 173 23.79 -2.57 10.01
N TYR A 174 22.57 -2.38 10.51
CA TYR A 174 22.30 -2.26 11.94
C TYR A 174 22.40 -3.61 12.65
N LYS A 175 23.19 -3.67 13.73
CA LYS A 175 23.48 -4.91 14.48
C LYS A 175 22.68 -5.04 15.79
N GLY A 176 21.91 -4.02 16.15
CA GLY A 176 21.07 -4.05 17.34
C GLY A 176 19.74 -4.77 17.13
N ASN A 177 18.95 -4.83 18.20
CA ASN A 177 17.63 -5.47 18.23
C ASN A 177 16.50 -4.50 18.63
N ASP A 178 16.82 -3.22 18.87
CA ASP A 178 15.81 -2.23 19.21
C ASP A 178 15.15 -1.68 17.93
N VAL A 179 13.83 -1.86 17.83
CA VAL A 179 13.00 -1.35 16.73
C VAL A 179 12.96 0.18 16.70
N VAL A 180 13.02 0.85 17.86
CA VAL A 180 13.00 2.31 17.95
C VAL A 180 14.29 2.88 17.37
N GLU A 181 15.43 2.27 17.67
CA GLU A 181 16.72 2.65 17.06
C GLU A 181 16.74 2.39 15.55
N ALA A 182 16.21 1.25 15.10
CA ALA A 182 16.06 0.93 13.68
C ALA A 182 15.18 1.97 12.95
N CYS A 183 14.03 2.34 13.53
CA CYS A 183 13.17 3.40 13.01
C CYS A 183 13.88 4.76 12.98
N ASN A 184 14.65 5.11 14.01
CA ASN A 184 15.41 6.35 14.06
C ASN A 184 16.53 6.41 13.00
N LEU A 185 17.11 5.27 12.60
CA LEU A 185 18.03 5.20 11.45
C LEU A 185 17.31 5.57 10.15
N LEU A 186 16.13 4.98 9.90
CA LEU A 186 15.33 5.30 8.72
C LEU A 186 14.86 6.75 8.69
N ILE A 187 14.39 7.28 9.82
CA ILE A 187 13.95 8.68 9.93
C ILE A 187 15.11 9.63 9.59
N ARG A 188 16.33 9.34 10.06
CA ARG A 188 17.50 10.14 9.73
C ARG A 188 17.81 10.12 8.24
N GLU A 189 17.66 8.97 7.59
CA GLU A 189 17.83 8.88 6.13
C GLU A 189 16.74 9.67 5.41
N LEU A 190 15.48 9.48 5.79
CA LEU A 190 14.33 10.17 5.20
C LEU A 190 14.46 11.69 5.31
N LYS A 191 14.96 12.20 6.44
CA LYS A 191 15.18 13.65 6.65
C LYS A 191 16.24 14.27 5.75
N LYS A 192 17.06 13.47 5.05
CA LYS A 192 18.00 13.99 4.03
C LYS A 192 17.28 14.39 2.76
N ASP A 193 16.14 13.75 2.48
CA ASP A 193 15.29 14.11 1.35
C ASP A 193 14.49 15.38 1.69
N LYS A 194 14.25 16.22 0.68
CA LYS A 194 13.27 17.30 0.79
C LYS A 194 11.89 16.70 0.54
N PHE A 195 10.88 17.29 1.18
CA PHE A 195 9.48 16.94 0.97
C PHE A 195 8.72 18.19 0.60
N PHE A 196 8.11 18.19 -0.58
CA PHE A 196 7.28 19.28 -1.04
C PHE A 196 5.80 18.90 -0.99
N HIS A 197 4.95 19.84 -0.57
CA HIS A 197 3.50 19.66 -0.54
C HIS A 197 2.81 20.62 -1.50
N ASN A 198 1.61 20.24 -1.94
CA ASN A 198 0.72 21.10 -2.71
C ASN A 198 -0.72 20.89 -2.24
N THR A 199 -1.47 21.98 -2.12
CA THR A 199 -2.87 21.97 -1.71
C THR A 199 -3.79 22.61 -2.76
N ASP A 200 -3.27 22.90 -3.96
CA ASP A 200 -4.04 23.52 -5.03
C ASP A 200 -4.99 22.53 -5.74
N PHE A 201 -4.74 21.23 -5.58
CA PHE A 201 -5.49 20.16 -6.23
C PHE A 201 -6.20 19.26 -5.22
N SER A 202 -7.52 19.16 -5.32
CA SER A 202 -8.32 18.16 -4.61
C SER A 202 -8.37 16.88 -5.44
N ILE A 203 -7.40 16.00 -5.27
CA ILE A 203 -7.31 14.71 -5.98
C ILE A 203 -6.93 13.56 -5.06
N PRO A 204 -7.12 12.30 -5.52
CA PRO A 204 -6.62 11.12 -4.80
C PRO A 204 -5.14 11.23 -4.49
N HIS A 205 -4.71 10.51 -3.46
CA HIS A 205 -3.30 10.47 -3.09
C HIS A 205 -2.44 9.96 -4.26
N MET A 206 -1.22 10.52 -4.40
CA MET A 206 -0.40 10.37 -5.61
C MET A 206 0.18 8.96 -5.81
N GLY A 207 0.11 8.10 -4.80
CA GLY A 207 0.68 6.77 -4.78
C GLY A 207 2.12 6.74 -4.30
N GLY A 208 2.47 5.71 -3.54
CA GLY A 208 3.82 5.50 -3.01
C GLY A 208 4.93 5.56 -4.07
N GLU A 209 4.73 5.02 -5.27
CA GLU A 209 5.74 5.08 -6.34
C GLU A 209 5.99 6.51 -6.86
N PHE A 210 4.95 7.33 -7.00
CA PHE A 210 5.13 8.73 -7.42
C PHE A 210 5.92 9.50 -6.36
N LEU A 211 5.53 9.38 -5.08
CA LEU A 211 6.23 9.99 -3.95
C LEU A 211 7.64 9.43 -3.74
N PHE A 212 7.91 8.22 -4.22
CA PHE A 212 9.25 7.67 -4.20
C PHE A 212 10.22 8.45 -5.10
N ASN A 213 9.74 8.93 -6.25
CA ASN A 213 10.54 9.60 -7.27
C ASN A 213 10.46 11.13 -7.20
N TYR A 214 9.34 11.68 -6.72
CA TYR A 214 9.01 13.11 -6.80
C TYR A 214 8.59 13.66 -5.43
N ARG A 215 9.53 13.69 -4.49
CA ARG A 215 9.33 14.21 -3.13
C ARG A 215 10.16 15.46 -2.88
#